data_AF-A0A401G832-F1
#
_entry.id   AF-A0A401G832-F1
#
_cell.length_a   1.000
_cell.length_b   1.000
_cell.length_c   1.000
_cell.angle_alpha   90.00
_cell.angle_beta   90.00
_cell.angle_gamma   90.00
#
_symmetry.space_group_name_H-M   'P 1'
#
loop_
_entity.id
_entity.type
_entity.pdbx_description
1 polymer ?
#
loop_
_entity_poly.entity_id
_entity_poly.type
_entity_poly.pdbx_seq_one_letter_code
_entity_poly.pdbx_strand_id
1 'polypeptide(L)'
;MQLRRRQDGDLAIYDDCNEIRRKIRLLQKTPGWKVTQWLRDIGNVNSNSYGRFMKASGPHGGAGNSTYYAAYIYFEKVRILEGKKKTAKRLRNEGEYAGGLPQEDRSRVWVFGPA
;
A
#
# COMPACT_ATOMS: atom_id res chain seq x y z
N MET A 1 18.31 -20.45 -3.04
CA MET A 1 17.67 -19.59 -4.07
C MET A 1 17.48 -18.18 -3.50
N GLN A 2 18.36 -17.25 -3.86
CA GLN A 2 18.30 -15.85 -3.44
C GLN A 2 17.53 -15.07 -4.52
N LEU A 3 16.25 -14.79 -4.26
CA LEU A 3 15.50 -13.87 -5.11
C LEU A 3 16.02 -12.46 -4.85
N ARG A 4 16.81 -11.98 -5.82
CA ARG A 4 17.34 -10.62 -6.00
C ARG A 4 16.47 -9.56 -5.34
N ARG A 5 17.07 -8.77 -4.42
CA ARG A 5 16.70 -7.36 -4.25
C ARG A 5 16.77 -6.71 -5.63
N ARG A 6 15.64 -6.53 -6.30
CA ARG A 6 15.59 -5.90 -7.61
C ARG A 6 14.51 -4.84 -7.61
N GLN A 7 14.95 -3.61 -7.31
CA GLN A 7 14.33 -2.36 -7.73
C GLN A 7 12.79 -2.36 -7.75
N ASP A 8 12.19 -2.48 -6.57
CA ASP A 8 10.83 -1.99 -6.34
C ASP A 8 10.89 -0.45 -6.21
N GLY A 9 11.47 0.25 -7.19
CA GLY A 9 11.70 1.70 -7.12
C GLY A 9 10.75 2.52 -7.99
N ASP A 10 10.01 1.85 -8.86
CA ASP A 10 9.26 2.52 -9.94
C ASP A 10 7.97 1.76 -10.32
N LEU A 11 7.39 1.04 -9.35
CA LEU A 11 6.05 0.48 -9.53
C LEU A 11 5.03 1.57 -9.23
N ALA A 12 4.42 2.10 -10.29
CA ALA A 12 3.27 2.97 -10.16
C ALA A 12 2.19 2.29 -9.31
N ILE A 13 1.76 2.98 -8.26
CA ILE A 13 0.73 2.54 -7.33
C ILE A 13 -0.60 3.09 -7.83
N TYR A 14 -1.64 2.27 -7.84
CA TYR A 14 -2.94 2.72 -8.34
C TYR A 14 -4.12 2.27 -7.48
N ASP A 15 -3.86 1.47 -6.44
CA ASP A 15 -4.83 1.25 -5.37
C ASP A 15 -4.59 2.27 -4.28
N ASP A 16 -5.63 2.98 -3.85
CA ASP A 16 -5.52 3.98 -2.79
C ASP A 16 -5.25 3.37 -1.40
N CYS A 17 -4.90 4.21 -0.43
CA CYS A 17 -4.59 3.75 0.93
C CYS A 17 -5.79 3.06 1.61
N ASN A 18 -7.05 3.38 1.28
CA ASN A 18 -8.19 2.66 1.83
C ASN A 18 -8.29 1.24 1.28
N GLU A 19 -8.09 1.05 -0.03
CA GLU A 19 -8.13 -0.29 -0.64
C GLU A 19 -7.03 -1.17 -0.06
N ILE A 20 -5.81 -0.66 0.12
CA ILE A 20 -4.75 -1.42 0.78
C ILE A 20 -5.12 -1.78 2.22
N ARG A 21 -5.64 -0.84 3.01
CA ARG A 21 -6.11 -1.14 4.37
C ARG A 21 -7.24 -2.17 4.37
N ARG A 22 -8.15 -2.14 3.40
CA ARG A 22 -9.23 -3.13 3.25
C ARG A 22 -8.66 -4.51 2.96
N LYS A 23 -7.71 -4.61 2.03
CA LYS A 23 -7.02 -5.88 1.70
C LYS A 23 -6.27 -6.43 2.92
N ILE A 24 -5.59 -5.59 3.69
CA ILE A 24 -4.92 -6.01 4.94
C ILE A 24 -5.94 -6.52 5.97
N ARG A 25 -7.08 -5.85 6.15
CA ARG A 25 -8.15 -6.32 7.05
C ARG A 25 -8.75 -7.66 6.62
N LEU A 26 -8.82 -7.92 5.32
CA LEU A 26 -9.24 -9.24 4.81
C LEU A 26 -8.17 -10.30 5.09
N LEU A 27 -6.90 -9.96 4.88
CA LEU A 27 -5.78 -10.86 5.16
C LEU A 27 -5.73 -11.25 6.65
N GLN A 28 -6.01 -10.30 7.56
CA GLN A 28 -6.13 -10.54 9.00
C GLN A 28 -7.20 -11.58 9.39
N LYS A 29 -8.24 -11.77 8.57
CA LYS A 29 -9.28 -12.77 8.82
C LYS A 29 -8.83 -14.19 8.47
N THR A 30 -7.68 -14.35 7.81
CA THR A 30 -7.14 -15.65 7.44
C THR A 30 -6.65 -16.39 8.70
N PRO A 31 -7.11 -17.63 8.95
CA PRO A 31 -6.71 -18.38 10.14
C PRO A 31 -5.20 -18.62 10.13
N GLY A 32 -4.54 -18.41 11.27
CA GLY A 32 -3.10 -18.61 11.43
C GLY A 32 -2.21 -17.51 10.85
N TRP A 33 -2.79 -16.46 10.25
CA TRP A 33 -2.02 -15.33 9.73
C TRP A 33 -1.43 -14.48 10.87
N LYS A 34 -0.13 -14.17 10.78
CA LYS A 34 0.61 -13.38 11.78
C LYS A 34 1.17 -12.12 11.15
N VAL A 35 0.74 -10.97 11.66
CA VAL A 35 1.16 -9.65 11.18
C VAL A 35 2.68 -9.47 11.22
N THR A 36 3.34 -9.89 12.31
CA THR A 36 4.78 -9.70 12.48
C THR A 36 5.60 -10.52 11.49
N GLN A 37 5.15 -11.74 11.17
CA GLN A 37 5.77 -12.57 10.15
C GLN A 37 5.58 -11.95 8.78
N TRP A 38 4.35 -11.57 8.44
CA TRP A 38 4.03 -10.95 7.16
C TRP A 38 4.80 -9.63 6.93
N LEU A 39 4.94 -8.78 7.95
CA LEU A 39 5.73 -7.54 7.86
C LEU A 39 7.21 -7.80 7.54
N ARG A 40 7.78 -8.91 8.04
CA ARG A 40 9.13 -9.35 7.66
C ARG A 40 9.18 -9.79 6.21
N ASP A 41 8.21 -10.58 5.79
CA ASP A 41 8.16 -11.18 4.45
C ASP A 41 7.99 -10.14 3.33
N ILE A 42 7.23 -9.06 3.55
CA ILE A 42 6.95 -8.03 2.53
C ILE A 42 8.05 -6.97 2.37
N GLY A 43 9.13 -7.03 3.17
CA GLY A 43 10.23 -6.05 3.09
C GLY A 43 10.70 -5.51 4.45
N ASN A 44 10.56 -6.29 5.52
CA ASN A 44 11.00 -5.92 6.86
C ASN A 44 10.43 -4.57 7.35
N VAL A 45 9.12 -4.39 7.20
CA VAL A 45 8.41 -3.18 7.61
C VAL A 45 8.31 -3.11 9.14
N ASN A 46 8.58 -1.93 9.70
CA ASN A 46 8.44 -1.68 11.14
C ASN A 46 6.97 -1.79 11.59
N SER A 47 6.71 -2.56 12.65
CA SER A 47 5.39 -2.69 13.29
C SER A 47 4.75 -1.35 13.67
N ASN A 48 5.56 -0.35 14.07
CA ASN A 48 5.06 0.99 14.35
C ASN A 48 4.54 1.68 13.07
N SER A 49 5.27 1.56 11.96
CA SER A 49 4.84 2.10 10.66
C SER A 49 3.53 1.45 10.22
N TYR A 50 3.41 0.14 10.38
CA TYR A 50 2.17 -0.60 10.11
C TYR A 50 1.02 -0.09 10.98
N GLY A 51 1.23 0.04 12.30
CA GLY A 51 0.21 0.53 13.22
C GLY A 51 -0.27 1.94 12.87
N ARG A 52 0.65 2.85 12.52
CA ARG A 52 0.31 4.20 12.05
C ARG A 52 -0.47 4.18 10.75
N PHE A 53 -0.10 3.32 9.80
CA PHE A 53 -0.82 3.17 8.54
C PHE A 53 -2.24 2.68 8.77
N MET A 54 -2.43 1.62 9.56
CA MET A 54 -3.76 1.06 9.82
C MET A 54 -4.70 2.00 10.58
N LYS A 55 -4.14 2.92 11.38
CA LYS A 55 -4.88 3.98 12.09
C LYS A 55 -5.18 5.21 11.23
N ALA A 56 -4.45 5.43 10.14
CA ALA A 56 -4.71 6.55 9.24
C ALA A 56 -6.11 6.44 8.59
N SER A 57 -6.63 7.55 8.09
CA SER A 57 -7.94 7.66 7.46
C SER A 57 -7.86 8.44 6.15
N GLY A 58 -8.83 8.24 5.26
CA GLY A 58 -8.87 8.89 3.95
C GLY A 58 -8.05 8.17 2.85
N PRO A 59 -8.29 8.52 1.57
CA PRO A 59 -7.68 7.87 0.41
C PRO A 59 -6.16 8.10 0.29
N HIS A 60 -5.65 9.22 0.82
CA HIS A 60 -4.22 9.56 0.82
C HIS A 60 -3.56 9.43 2.20
N GLY A 61 -4.34 9.10 3.23
CA GLY A 61 -3.84 9.02 4.61
C GLY A 61 -2.81 7.91 4.75
N GLY A 62 -1.55 8.30 4.98
CA GLY A 62 -0.44 7.37 5.05
C GLY A 62 0.17 6.97 3.71
N ALA A 63 -0.05 7.73 2.63
CA ALA A 63 0.58 7.48 1.32
C ALA A 63 2.12 7.47 1.41
N GLY A 64 2.72 8.34 2.23
CA GLY A 64 4.16 8.33 2.49
C GLY A 64 4.66 7.22 3.44
N ASN A 65 3.80 6.27 3.85
CA ASN A 65 4.20 5.21 4.77
C ASN A 65 4.79 4.01 4.01
N SER A 66 5.93 3.48 4.48
CA SER A 66 6.59 2.31 3.87
C SER A 66 5.68 1.06 3.82
N THR A 67 4.74 0.94 4.75
CA THR A 67 3.75 -0.14 4.78
C THR A 67 2.87 -0.15 3.53
N TYR A 68 2.48 1.04 3.05
CA TYR A 68 1.59 1.17 1.91
C TYR A 68 2.23 0.60 0.64
N TYR A 69 3.47 1.01 0.37
CA TYR A 69 4.22 0.55 -0.79
C TYR A 69 4.50 -0.95 -0.74
N ALA A 70 5.04 -1.44 0.39
CA ALA A 70 5.34 -2.86 0.56
C ALA A 70 4.10 -3.75 0.46
N ALA A 71 2.98 -3.33 1.07
CA ALA A 71 1.72 -4.05 0.98
C ALA A 71 1.15 -4.04 -0.44
N TYR A 72 1.25 -2.91 -1.15
CA TYR A 72 0.81 -2.82 -2.54
C TYR A 72 1.52 -3.86 -3.42
N ILE A 73 2.85 -3.95 -3.34
CA ILE A 73 3.64 -4.94 -4.08
C ILE A 73 3.23 -6.37 -3.72
N TYR A 74 3.03 -6.64 -2.43
CA TYR A 74 2.58 -7.95 -1.97
C TYR A 74 1.23 -8.33 -2.59
N PHE A 75 0.24 -7.45 -2.55
CA PHE A 75 -1.08 -7.73 -3.11
C PHE A 75 -1.08 -7.82 -4.64
N GLU A 76 -0.21 -7.08 -5.34
CA GLU A 76 -0.05 -7.23 -6.80
C GLU A 76 0.56 -8.61 -7.13
N LYS A 77 1.58 -9.05 -6.37
CA LYS A 77 2.15 -10.40 -6.50
C LYS A 77 1.09 -11.48 -6.26
N VAL A 78 0.32 -11.37 -5.18
CA VAL A 78 -0.78 -12.30 -4.88
C VAL A 78 -1.83 -12.32 -5.99
N ARG A 79 -2.22 -11.16 -6.52
CA ARG A 79 -3.18 -11.06 -7.63
C ARG A 79 -2.68 -11.78 -8.89
N ILE A 80 -1.40 -11.63 -9.24
CA ILE A 80 -0.78 -12.31 -10.39
C ILE A 80 -0.79 -13.83 -10.15
N LEU A 81 -0.42 -14.28 -8.95
CA LEU A 81 -0.40 -15.70 -8.59
C LEU A 81 -1.79 -16.34 -8.61
N GLU A 82 -2.81 -15.63 -8.11
CA GLU A 82 -4.21 -16.10 -8.11
C GLU A 82 -4.91 -15.92 -9.47
N GLY A 83 -4.28 -15.26 -10.46
CA GLY A 83 -4.90 -14.98 -11.76
C GLY A 83 -6.11 -14.05 -11.69
N LYS A 84 -6.26 -13.25 -10.63
CA LYS A 84 -7.43 -12.38 -10.44
C LYS A 84 -7.42 -11.20 -11.41
N LYS A 85 -8.59 -10.87 -11.96
CA LYS A 85 -8.79 -9.67 -12.79
C LYS A 85 -8.57 -8.40 -11.96
N LYS A 86 -8.11 -7.32 -12.62
CA LYS A 86 -8.00 -6.00 -12.00
C LYS A 86 -9.39 -5.53 -11.56
N THR A 87 -9.47 -4.80 -10.45
CA THR A 87 -10.72 -4.18 -10.01
C THR A 87 -11.10 -3.04 -10.96
N ALA A 88 -12.39 -2.74 -11.10
CA ALA A 88 -12.84 -1.61 -11.91
C ALA A 88 -12.22 -0.27 -11.47
N LYS A 89 -12.03 -0.08 -10.15
CA LYS A 89 -11.32 1.08 -9.60
C LYS A 89 -9.88 1.18 -10.10
N ARG A 90 -9.13 0.07 -10.11
CA ARG A 90 -7.76 0.00 -10.61
C ARG A 90 -7.69 0.38 -12.10
N LEU A 91 -8.62 -0.13 -12.90
CA LEU A 91 -8.71 0.20 -14.34
C LEU A 91 -9.02 1.67 -14.58
N ARG A 92 -9.93 2.27 -13.79
CA ARG A 92 -10.19 3.71 -13.84
C ARG A 92 -8.94 4.52 -13.48
N ASN A 93 -8.27 4.15 -12.39
CA ASN A 93 -7.06 4.85 -11.94
C ASN A 93 -5.89 4.70 -12.92
N GLU A 94 -5.77 3.57 -13.62
CA GLU A 94 -4.81 3.42 -14.73
C GLU A 94 -5.11 4.35 -15.90
N GLY A 95 -6.39 4.61 -16.19
CA GLY A 95 -6.80 5.55 -17.23
C GLY A 95 -6.63 7.01 -16.82
N GLU A 96 -6.88 7.35 -15.56
CA GLU A 96 -6.80 8.72 -15.03
C GLU A 96 -5.36 9.13 -14.67
N TYR A 97 -4.51 8.20 -14.22
CA TYR A 97 -3.18 8.47 -13.70
C TYR A 97 -2.11 7.60 -14.39
N ALA A 98 -1.56 8.09 -15.50
CA ALA A 98 -0.52 7.38 -16.27
C ALA A 98 0.75 7.07 -15.45
N GLY A 99 1.06 7.89 -14.43
CA GLY A 99 2.22 7.73 -13.53
C GLY A 99 1.90 7.15 -12.15
N GLY A 100 0.65 6.72 -11.91
CA GLY A 100 0.19 6.27 -10.60
C GLY A 100 -0.36 7.38 -9.69
N LEU A 101 -0.91 6.98 -8.55
CA LEU A 101 -1.51 7.87 -7.55
C LEU A 101 -0.42 8.69 -6.84
N PRO A 102 -0.68 9.99 -6.54
CA PRO A 102 0.23 10.81 -5.75
C PRO A 102 0.50 10.16 -4.38
N GLN A 103 1.78 9.97 -4.04
CA GLN A 103 2.20 9.39 -2.75
C GLN A 103 2.25 10.44 -1.62
N GLU A 104 1.80 11.66 -1.88
CA GLU A 104 1.85 12.77 -0.92
C GLU A 104 0.59 12.82 -0.06
N ASP A 105 0.79 12.73 1.26
CA ASP A 105 -0.27 12.99 2.23
C ASP A 105 -0.40 14.49 2.47
N ARG A 106 -1.24 15.15 1.65
CA ARG A 106 -1.50 16.60 1.75
C ARG A 106 -2.11 17.04 3.09
N SER A 107 -2.52 16.12 3.96
CA SER A 107 -3.04 16.46 5.30
C SER A 107 -1.97 17.04 6.25
N ARG A 108 -0.69 16.97 5.90
CA ARG A 108 0.44 17.50 6.71
C ARG A 108 0.93 18.88 6.29
N VAL A 109 0.31 19.52 5.29
CA VAL A 109 0.66 20.89 4.90
C VAL A 109 0.02 21.86 5.90
N TRP A 110 0.81 22.34 6.85
CA TRP A 110 0.44 23.49 7.67
C TRP A 110 0.50 24.74 6.80
N VAL A 111 -0.66 25.28 6.43
CA VAL A 111 -0.74 26.59 5.77
C VAL A 111 -0.54 27.65 6.85
N PHE A 112 0.67 28.19 6.96
CA PHE A 112 0.88 29.44 7.71
C PHE A 112 0.26 30.56 6.87
N GLY A 113 -0.94 31.00 7.24
CA GLY A 113 -1.48 32.28 6.76
C GLY A 113 -0.68 33.44 7.37
N PRO A 114 -0.51 34.57 6.66
CA PRO A 114 0.14 35.74 7.25
C PRO A 114 -0.67 36.26 8.44
N ALA A 115 0.05 36.76 9.45
CA ALA A 115 -0.46 37.27 10.71
C ALA A 115 -1.26 38.57 10.57
#